data_AF-A0A520IIS7-F1
#
_entry.id   AF-A0A520IIS7-F1
#
_cell.length_a   1.000
_cell.length_b   1.000
_cell.length_c   1.000
_cell.angle_alpha   90.00
_cell.angle_beta   90.00
_cell.angle_gamma   90.00
#
_symmetry.space_group_name_H-M   'P 1'
#
loop_
_entity.id
_entity.type
_entity.pdbx_description
1 polymer ?
#
loop_
_entity_poly.entity_id
_entity_poly.type
_entity_poly.pdbx_seq_one_letter_code
_entity_poly.pdbx_strand_id
1 'polypeptide(L)' 'QDFDRDSNTIEVFVTRIRKKLGQDVITTIRGLGYSLEDPDA' A
#
# COMPACT_ATOMS: atom_id res chain seq x y z
N GLN A 1 -0.07 19.29 3.18
CA GLN A 1 0.73 18.51 4.14
C GLN A 1 -0.25 17.68 4.95
N ASP A 2 -0.48 16.44 4.55
CA ASP A 2 -1.38 15.48 5.23
C ASP A 2 -0.94 14.02 4.94
N PHE A 3 -0.27 13.81 3.80
CA PHE A 3 0.24 12.50 3.38
C PHE A 3 1.19 11.82 4.38
N ASP A 4 2.05 12.56 5.10
CA ASP A 4 2.94 11.96 6.10
C ASP A 4 2.21 11.49 7.36
N ARG A 5 1.10 12.14 7.73
CA ARG A 5 0.36 11.81 8.94
C ARG A 5 -0.47 10.54 8.75
N ASP A 6 -1.08 10.40 7.56
CA ASP A 6 -1.88 9.22 7.19
C ASP A 6 -1.02 8.00 6.83
N SER A 7 0.27 8.21 6.48
CA SER A 7 1.18 7.12 6.11
C SER A 7 1.30 6.03 7.18
N ASN A 8 1.29 6.39 8.47
CA ASN A 8 1.34 5.40 9.57
C ASN A 8 0.11 4.49 9.61
N THR A 9 -1.07 5.04 9.34
CA THR A 9 -2.34 4.28 9.36
C THR A 9 -2.43 3.40 8.11
N ILE A 10 -2.05 3.95 6.96
CA ILE A 10 -2.01 3.23 5.68
C ILE A 10 -1.07 2.03 5.77
N GLU A 11 0.13 2.18 6.35
CA GLU A 11 1.07 1.05 6.52
C GLU A 11 0.48 -0.09 7.35
N VAL A 12 -0.25 0.22 8.42
CA VAL A 12 -0.92 -0.80 9.23
C VAL A 12 -1.97 -1.54 8.41
N PHE A 13 -2.79 -0.84 7.63
CA PHE A 13 -3.80 -1.46 6.77
C PHE A 13 -3.17 -2.29 5.65
N VAL A 14 -2.17 -1.76 4.94
CA VAL A 14 -1.42 -2.48 3.90
C VAL A 14 -0.81 -3.75 4.47
N THR A 15 -0.20 -3.69 5.65
CA THR A 15 0.37 -4.85 6.33
C THR A 15 -0.70 -5.89 6.68
N ARG A 16 -1.86 -5.47 7.19
CA ARG A 16 -2.97 -6.38 7.53
C ARG A 16 -3.56 -7.04 6.29
N ILE A 17 -3.72 -6.27 5.21
CA ILE A 17 -4.24 -6.78 3.93
C ILE A 17 -3.27 -7.79 3.34
N ARG A 18 -1.97 -7.46 3.26
CA ARG A 18 -0.93 -8.38 2.78
C ARG A 18 -0.87 -9.68 3.59
N LYS A 19 -1.04 -9.61 4.92
CA LYS A 19 -1.13 -10.80 5.78
C LYS A 19 -2.36 -11.67 5.49
N LYS A 20 -3.46 -11.10 5.01
CA LYS A 20 -4.72 -11.81 4.80
C LYS A 20 -4.89 -12.34 3.38
N LEU A 21 -4.46 -11.56 2.38
CA LEU A 21 -4.69 -11.84 0.96
C LEU A 21 -3.42 -12.23 0.19
N GLY A 22 -2.24 -12.05 0.79
CA GLY A 22 -0.95 -12.25 0.13
C GLY A 22 -0.24 -10.93 -0.17
N GLN A 23 1.08 -11.00 -0.25
CA GLN A 23 1.94 -9.82 -0.36
C GLN A 23 1.80 -9.10 -1.71
N ASP A 24 1.37 -9.83 -2.74
CA ASP A 24 1.32 -9.37 -4.14
C ASP A 24 0.07 -8.54 -4.46
N VAL A 25 -0.89 -8.44 -3.53
CA VAL A 25 -2.16 -7.73 -3.77
C VAL A 25 -2.04 -6.21 -3.68
N ILE A 26 -0.93 -5.70 -3.12
CA ILE A 26 -0.67 -4.26 -3.01
C ILE A 26 0.75 -3.97 -3.46
N THR A 27 0.90 -3.19 -4.52
CA THR A 27 2.18 -2.71 -5.05
C THR A 27 2.52 -1.35 -4.46
N THR A 28 3.75 -1.17 -4.01
CA THR A 28 4.24 0.12 -3.51
C THR A 28 4.98 0.85 -4.63
N ILE A 29 4.44 1.99 -5.07
CA ILE A 29 5.03 2.83 -6.10
C ILE A 29 5.79 3.97 -5.41
N ARG A 30 7.11 3.97 -5.55
CA ARG A 30 7.98 4.94 -4.87
C ARG A 30 7.64 6.37 -5.33
N GLY A 31 7.34 7.24 -4.36
CA GLY A 31 6.96 8.63 -4.62
C GLY A 31 5.49 8.86 -5.00
N LEU A 32 4.69 7.78 -5.07
CA LEU A 32 3.27 7.82 -5.46
C LEU A 32 2.34 7.20 -4.40
N GLY A 33 2.77 6.10 -3.75
CA GLY A 33 2.00 5.43 -2.70
C GLY A 33 1.77 3.94 -2.98
N TYR A 34 0.51 3.50 -2.87
CA TYR A 34 0.12 2.09 -2.99
C TYR A 34 -0.91 1.91 -4.11
N SER A 35 -0.79 0.84 -4.90
CA SER A 35 -1.73 0.43 -5.94
C SER A 35 -2.25 -0.98 -5.66
N LEU A 36 -3.51 -1.25 -6.01
CA LEU A 36 -4.12 -2.59 -5.95
C LEU A 36 -4.05 -3.33 -7.28
N GLU A 37 -3.82 -2.60 -8.37
CA GLU A 37 -3.61 -3.15 -9.72
C GLU A 37 -2.12 -3.26 -9.98
N ASP A 38 -1.72 -4.34 -10.65
CA ASP A 38 -0.38 -4.49 -11.18
C ASP A 38 -0.19 -3.44 -12.28
N PRO A 39 0.65 -2.40 -12.09
CA PRO A 39 0.80 -1.34 -13.07
C PRO A 39 1.42 -1.84 -14.39
N ASP A 40 1.95 -3.07 -14.40
CA ASP A 40 2.56 -3.71 -15.56
C ASP A 40 1.66 -4.79 -16.22
N ALA A 41 0.39 -4.92 -15.79
CA ALA A 41 -0.60 -5.86 -16.37
C ALA A 41 -1.50 -5.25 -17.45
#